data_AF-A0A1M7R241-F1
#
_entry.id   AF-A0A1M7R241-F1
#
_cell.length_a   1.000
_cell.length_b   1.000
_cell.length_c   1.000
_cell.angle_alpha   90.00
_cell.angle_beta   90.00
_cell.angle_gamma   90.00
#
_symmetry.space_group_name_H-M   'P 1'
#
loop_
_entity.id
_entity.type
_entity.pdbx_description
1 polymer ?
#
loop_
_entity_poly.entity_id
_entity_poly.type
_entity_poly.pdbx_seq_one_letter_code
_entity_poly.pdbx_strand_id
1 'polypeptide(L)'
;MDELEVVVAHSERATLRVGDVFLKIDADQTRTDVEVEAMARAPIPTPAVLWRKPPVLALAALPGTALGRLGEPSSASAAAWAAAGAAARLLHDAPLPPWPGRSRDEWAAPLDAECAWLVTRSPACSTGPRQVRVTPSTTSPA
;
A
#
# COMPACT_ATOMS: atom_id res chain seq x y z
N MET A 1 -32.11 5.72 -7.37
CA MET A 1 -31.56 4.59 -8.14
C MET A 1 -30.07 4.70 -8.00
N ASP A 2 -29.39 3.63 -7.62
CA ASP A 2 -27.95 3.71 -7.39
C ASP A 2 -27.22 3.81 -8.73
N GLU A 3 -26.41 4.85 -8.88
CA GLU A 3 -25.58 5.04 -10.06
C GLU A 3 -24.43 4.04 -10.06
N LEU A 4 -24.10 3.53 -11.25
CA LEU A 4 -22.95 2.67 -11.45
C LEU A 4 -21.74 3.53 -11.81
N GLU A 5 -20.69 3.42 -11.01
CA GLU A 5 -19.42 4.09 -11.22
C GLU A 5 -18.33 3.08 -11.58
N VAL A 6 -17.55 3.37 -12.63
CA VAL A 6 -16.33 2.62 -12.94
C VAL A 6 -15.17 3.28 -12.20
N VAL A 7 -14.70 2.63 -11.12
CA VAL A 7 -13.61 3.15 -10.29
C VAL A 7 -12.25 2.92 -10.95
N VAL A 8 -12.05 1.71 -11.48
CA VAL A 8 -10.84 1.31 -12.22
C VAL A 8 -11.26 0.35 -13.33
N ALA A 9 -10.65 0.47 -14.51
CA ALA A 9 -10.79 -0.51 -15.57
C ALA A 9 -9.50 -0.60 -16.40
N HIS A 10 -8.98 -1.81 -16.55
CA HIS A 10 -7.92 -2.13 -17.50
C HIS A 10 -8.04 -3.60 -17.95
N SER A 11 -7.13 -4.05 -18.81
CA SER A 11 -7.20 -5.36 -19.48
C SER A 11 -7.24 -6.58 -18.55
N GLU A 12 -6.74 -6.46 -17.32
CA GLU A 12 -6.70 -7.58 -16.37
C GLU A 12 -7.85 -7.57 -15.36
N ARG A 13 -8.33 -6.38 -14.96
CA ARG A 13 -9.33 -6.23 -13.91
C ARG A 13 -10.11 -4.94 -14.02
N ALA A 14 -11.30 -4.96 -13.43
CA ALA A 14 -12.14 -3.78 -13.26
C ALA A 14 -12.70 -3.74 -11.83
N THR A 15 -12.95 -2.54 -11.32
CA THR A 15 -13.69 -2.31 -10.08
C THR A 15 -14.85 -1.37 -10.38
N LEU A 16 -16.06 -1.84 -10.09
CA LEU A 16 -17.29 -1.07 -10.20
C LEU A 16 -17.79 -0.73 -8.80
N ARG A 17 -18.45 0.41 -8.66
CA ARG A 17 -19.19 0.79 -7.46
C ARG A 17 -20.66 0.98 -7.80
N VAL A 18 -21.54 0.41 -6.99
CA VAL A 18 -22.99 0.62 -7.04
C VAL A 18 -23.47 0.90 -5.61
N GLY A 19 -23.82 2.15 -5.33
CA GLY A 19 -24.14 2.58 -3.97
C GLY A 19 -22.96 2.35 -3.02
N ASP A 20 -23.15 1.51 -2.00
CA ASP A 20 -22.11 1.12 -1.02
C ASP A 20 -21.52 -0.27 -1.26
N VAL A 21 -21.65 -0.79 -2.49
CA VAL A 21 -21.08 -2.07 -2.89
C VAL A 21 -20.00 -1.84 -3.95
N PHE A 22 -18.85 -2.49 -3.75
CA PHE A 22 -17.77 -2.55 -4.72
C PHE A 22 -17.69 -3.95 -5.33
N LEU A 23 -17.69 -4.02 -6.66
CA LEU A 23 -17.53 -5.26 -7.42
C LEU A 23 -16.14 -5.26 -8.06
N LYS A 24 -15.26 -6.15 -7.60
CA LYS A 24 -13.97 -6.40 -8.21
C LYS A 24 -14.08 -7.57 -9.17
N ILE A 25 -13.78 -7.33 -10.44
CA ILE A 25 -13.79 -8.31 -11.51
C ILE A 25 -12.34 -8.57 -11.88
N ASP A 26 -11.86 -9.80 -11.71
CA ASP A 26 -10.50 -10.20 -12.07
C ASP A 26 -10.55 -11.51 -12.86
N ALA A 27 -9.83 -11.58 -13.98
CA ALA A 27 -9.77 -12.78 -14.81
C ALA A 27 -9.05 -13.94 -14.11
N ASP A 28 -8.21 -13.65 -13.11
CA ASP A 28 -7.46 -14.63 -12.34
C ASP A 28 -8.04 -14.77 -10.92
N GLN A 29 -8.77 -15.87 -10.71
CA GLN A 29 -9.42 -16.16 -9.44
C GLN A 29 -8.41 -16.28 -8.27
N THR A 30 -7.18 -16.73 -8.55
CA THR A 30 -6.16 -16.95 -7.50
C THR A 30 -5.74 -15.65 -6.84
N ARG A 31 -5.74 -14.54 -7.58
CA ARG A 31 -5.46 -13.19 -7.05
C ARG A 31 -6.53 -12.77 -6.06
N THR A 32 -7.79 -13.07 -6.38
CA THR A 32 -8.94 -12.79 -5.52
C THR A 32 -8.95 -13.70 -4.28
N ASP A 33 -8.51 -14.96 -4.39
CA ASP A 33 -8.32 -15.87 -3.24
C ASP A 33 -7.33 -15.28 -2.24
N VAL A 34 -6.15 -14.90 -2.74
CA VAL A 34 -5.08 -14.30 -1.93
C VAL A 34 -5.55 -13.00 -1.30
N GLU A 35 -6.27 -12.15 -2.04
CA GLU A 35 -6.81 -10.91 -1.48
C GLU A 35 -7.77 -11.14 -0.31
N VAL A 36 -8.74 -12.05 -0.46
CA VAL A 36 -9.71 -12.34 0.61
C VAL A 36 -9.03 -12.93 1.85
N GLU A 37 -8.07 -13.85 1.65
CA GLU A 37 -7.31 -14.40 2.77
C GLU A 37 -6.40 -13.34 3.41
N ALA A 38 -5.82 -12.43 2.64
CA ALA A 38 -5.02 -11.32 3.17
C ALA A 38 -5.89 -10.37 4.00
N MET A 39 -7.10 -10.06 3.53
CA MET A 39 -8.07 -9.25 4.29
C MET A 39 -8.43 -9.90 5.63
N ALA A 40 -8.66 -11.22 5.64
CA ALA A 40 -8.98 -11.95 6.87
C ALA A 40 -7.81 -12.01 7.88
N ARG A 41 -6.57 -11.85 7.41
CA ARG A 41 -5.34 -11.84 8.25
C ARG A 41 -4.97 -10.45 8.74
N ALA A 42 -5.45 -9.39 8.10
CA ALA A 42 -5.05 -8.02 8.40
C ALA A 42 -5.48 -7.63 9.83
N PRO A 43 -4.57 -7.05 10.65
CA PRO A 43 -4.89 -6.57 12.00
C PRO A 43 -5.58 -5.20 12.00
N ILE A 44 -6.14 -4.78 10.86
CA ILE A 44 -6.81 -3.50 10.67
C ILE A 44 -8.14 -3.73 9.96
N PRO A 45 -9.12 -2.81 10.07
CA PRO A 45 -10.39 -2.96 9.38
C PRO A 45 -10.22 -3.10 7.86
N THR A 46 -10.81 -4.15 7.31
CA THR A 46 -10.94 -4.36 5.86
C THR A 46 -12.41 -4.41 5.47
N PRO A 47 -12.75 -4.17 4.19
CA PRO A 47 -14.12 -4.33 3.69
C PRO A 47 -14.71 -5.70 4.05
N ALA A 48 -16.01 -5.74 4.36
CA ALA A 48 -16.71 -7.01 4.50
C ALA A 48 -16.92 -7.66 3.13
N VAL A 49 -16.66 -8.96 3.03
CA VAL A 49 -17.00 -9.75 1.83
C VAL A 49 -18.50 -10.04 1.85
N LEU A 50 -19.24 -9.49 0.90
CA LEU A 50 -20.69 -9.70 0.79
C LEU A 50 -21.01 -11.03 0.10
N TRP A 51 -20.32 -11.29 -1.01
CA TRP A 51 -20.37 -12.56 -1.72
C TRP A 51 -19.16 -12.69 -2.63
N ARG A 52 -18.89 -13.93 -3.04
CA ARG A 52 -17.80 -14.26 -3.95
C ARG A 52 -18.26 -15.29 -4.96
N LYS A 53 -18.27 -14.91 -6.23
CA LYS A 53 -18.63 -15.78 -7.35
C LYS A 53 -17.69 -15.47 -8.52
N PRO A 54 -16.73 -16.36 -8.85
CA PRO A 54 -15.78 -16.14 -9.93
C PRO A 54 -16.47 -15.65 -11.22
N PRO A 55 -15.96 -14.60 -11.89
CA PRO A 55 -14.72 -13.85 -11.61
C PRO A 55 -14.87 -12.65 -10.66
N VAL A 56 -16.00 -12.56 -9.92
CA VAL A 56 -16.39 -11.36 -9.19
C VAL A 56 -16.33 -11.54 -7.67
N LEU A 57 -15.72 -10.57 -7.00
CA LEU A 57 -15.74 -10.38 -5.55
C LEU A 57 -16.55 -9.13 -5.22
N ALA A 58 -17.56 -9.27 -4.36
CA ALA A 58 -18.34 -8.15 -3.87
C ALA A 58 -17.96 -7.78 -2.43
N LEU A 59 -17.66 -6.51 -2.23
CA LEU A 59 -17.23 -5.94 -0.98
C LEU A 59 -18.19 -4.83 -0.53
N ALA A 60 -18.45 -4.74 0.76
CA ALA A 60 -19.09 -3.56 1.35
C ALA A 60 -18.15 -2.36 1.31
N ALA A 61 -18.69 -1.15 1.22
CA ALA A 61 -17.92 0.06 1.44
C ALA A 61 -17.28 0.03 2.83
N LEU A 62 -15.98 0.33 2.90
CA LEU A 62 -15.29 0.49 4.17
C LEU A 62 -15.65 1.86 4.77
N PRO A 63 -16.23 1.93 5.98
CA PRO A 63 -16.55 3.20 6.60
C PRO A 63 -15.29 4.02 6.85
N GLY A 64 -15.33 5.31 6.53
CA GLY A 64 -14.24 6.23 6.81
C GLY A 64 -14.15 7.35 5.77
N THR A 65 -13.20 8.25 6.00
CA THR A 65 -12.89 9.35 5.10
C THR A 65 -11.51 9.11 4.49
N ALA A 66 -11.42 9.16 3.16
CA ALA A 66 -10.15 9.03 2.47
C ALA A 66 -9.18 10.14 2.91
N LEU A 67 -7.92 9.77 3.18
CA LEU A 67 -6.87 10.73 3.57
C LEU A 67 -6.49 11.68 2.44
N GLY A 68 -6.76 11.32 1.19
CA GLY A 68 -6.50 12.16 0.02
C GLY A 68 -7.05 11.52 -1.26
N ARG A 69 -6.99 12.29 -2.35
CA ARG A 69 -7.33 11.84 -3.70
C ARG A 69 -6.12 12.02 -4.61
N LEU A 70 -5.96 11.10 -5.57
CA LEU A 70 -4.87 11.18 -6.53
C LEU A 70 -5.00 12.47 -7.36
N GLY A 71 -3.89 13.21 -7.48
CA GLY A 71 -3.85 14.48 -8.22
C GLY A 71 -4.23 15.72 -7.39
N GLU A 72 -4.67 15.55 -6.14
CA GLU A 72 -5.05 16.64 -5.25
C GLU A 72 -4.19 16.66 -3.98
N PRO A 73 -3.81 17.84 -3.45
CA PRO A 73 -3.23 17.93 -2.12
C PRO A 73 -4.19 17.39 -1.04
N SER A 74 -3.66 16.59 -0.11
CA SER A 74 -4.45 16.09 1.02
C SER A 74 -4.80 17.24 1.99
N SER A 75 -6.08 17.33 2.37
CA SER A 75 -6.56 18.20 3.44
C SER A 75 -6.62 17.49 4.81
N ALA A 76 -6.12 16.25 4.91
CA ALA A 76 -6.17 15.48 6.15
C ALA A 76 -5.22 16.07 7.19
N SER A 77 -5.64 16.03 8.46
CA SER A 77 -4.85 16.57 9.56
C SER A 77 -3.57 15.77 9.81
N ALA A 78 -2.59 16.38 10.46
CA ALA A 78 -1.38 15.68 10.91
C ALA A 78 -1.70 14.46 11.80
N ALA A 79 -2.73 14.56 12.63
CA ALA A 79 -3.19 13.45 13.47
C ALA A 79 -3.73 12.27 12.65
N ALA A 80 -4.46 12.54 11.55
CA ALA A 80 -4.95 11.49 10.65
C ALA A 80 -3.79 10.76 9.96
N TRP A 81 -2.76 11.49 9.52
CA TRP A 81 -1.54 10.90 8.97
C TRP A 81 -0.73 10.11 10.01
N ALA A 82 -0.67 10.58 11.27
CA ALA A 82 -0.05 9.83 12.36
C ALA A 82 -0.77 8.50 12.61
N ALA A 83 -2.11 8.49 12.58
CA ALA A 83 -2.92 7.28 12.70
C ALA A 83 -2.70 6.32 11.52
N ALA A 84 -2.58 6.82 10.29
CA ALA A 84 -2.24 6.01 9.12
C ALA A 84 -0.87 5.33 9.28
N GLY A 85 0.13 6.06 9.78
CA GLY A 85 1.45 5.50 10.09
C GLY A 85 1.41 4.45 11.20
N ALA A 86 0.52 4.59 12.20
CA ALA A 86 0.31 3.58 13.22
C ALA A 86 -0.33 2.30 12.66
N ALA A 87 -1.34 2.43 11.78
CA ALA A 87 -1.94 1.30 11.10
C ALA A 87 -0.95 0.55 10.19
N ALA A 88 -0.08 1.28 9.48
CA ALA A 88 0.99 0.67 8.68
C ALA A 88 1.99 -0.12 9.54
N ARG A 89 2.34 0.38 10.74
CA ARG A 89 3.18 -0.38 11.69
C ARG A 89 2.49 -1.65 12.17
N LEU A 90 1.20 -1.59 12.53
CA LEU A 90 0.43 -2.78 12.90
C LEU A 90 0.46 -3.85 11.81
N LEU A 91 0.36 -3.45 10.53
CA LEU A 91 0.49 -4.38 9.40
C LEU A 91 1.90 -4.97 9.29
N HIS A 92 2.95 -4.17 9.45
CA HIS A 92 4.33 -4.65 9.38
C HIS A 92 4.71 -5.59 10.54
N ASP A 93 4.13 -5.37 11.71
CA ASP A 93 4.37 -6.20 12.90
C ASP A 93 3.51 -7.48 12.90
N ALA A 94 2.55 -7.60 11.98
CA ALA A 94 1.67 -8.77 11.87
C ALA A 94 2.45 -10.02 11.41
N PRO A 95 2.00 -11.24 11.80
CA PRO A 95 2.57 -12.46 11.27
C PRO A 95 2.53 -12.48 9.74
N LEU A 96 3.67 -12.83 9.13
CA LEU A 96 3.76 -12.97 7.68
C LEU A 96 2.75 -14.03 7.19
N PRO A 97 2.06 -13.77 6.07
CA PRO A 97 1.21 -14.78 5.50
C PRO A 97 2.04 -15.94 4.92
N PRO A 98 1.44 -17.13 4.72
CA PRO A 98 2.16 -18.33 4.33
C PRO A 98 2.57 -18.36 2.85
N TRP A 99 2.22 -17.35 2.05
CA TRP A 99 2.51 -17.35 0.62
C TRP A 99 4.00 -17.09 0.37
N PRO A 100 4.60 -17.77 -0.62
CA PRO A 100 5.98 -17.54 -0.98
C PRO A 100 6.16 -16.09 -1.47
N GLY A 101 7.02 -15.35 -0.78
CA GLY A 101 7.54 -14.08 -1.27
C GLY A 101 8.82 -14.32 -2.07
N ARG A 102 9.23 -13.31 -2.85
CA ARG A 102 10.57 -13.30 -3.45
C ARG A 102 11.62 -13.22 -2.36
N SER A 103 12.63 -14.08 -2.42
CA SER A 103 13.73 -14.07 -1.44
C SER A 103 14.56 -12.79 -1.56
N ARG A 104 15.30 -12.45 -0.49
CA ARG A 104 16.25 -11.32 -0.53
C ARG A 104 17.31 -11.51 -1.62
N ASP A 105 17.76 -12.75 -1.82
CA ASP A 105 18.78 -13.08 -2.81
C ASP A 105 18.27 -12.88 -4.25
N GLU A 106 16.99 -13.16 -4.50
CA GLU A 106 16.34 -12.86 -5.79
C GLU A 106 16.28 -11.36 -6.10
N TRP A 107 16.38 -10.49 -5.09
CA TRP A 107 16.40 -9.04 -5.26
C TRP A 107 17.79 -8.45 -5.38
N ALA A 108 18.83 -9.14 -4.89
CA ALA A 108 20.18 -8.57 -4.80
C ALA A 108 20.71 -8.09 -6.16
N ALA A 109 20.77 -8.97 -7.16
CA ALA A 109 21.32 -8.60 -8.46
C ALA A 109 20.49 -7.55 -9.22
N PRO A 110 19.13 -7.63 -9.29
CA PRO A 110 18.34 -6.55 -9.88
C PRO A 110 18.52 -5.22 -9.14
N LEU A 111 18.54 -5.24 -7.81
CA LEU A 111 18.68 -4.03 -7.00
C LEU A 111 20.06 -3.39 -7.20
N ASP A 112 21.12 -4.18 -7.25
CA ASP A 112 22.47 -3.68 -7.52
C ASP A 112 22.57 -3.03 -8.91
N ALA A 113 21.94 -3.64 -9.92
CA ALA A 113 21.89 -3.08 -11.27
C ALA A 113 21.14 -1.74 -11.32
N GLU A 114 19.97 -1.65 -10.68
CA GLU A 114 19.19 -0.42 -10.57
C GLU A 114 19.94 0.66 -9.77
N CYS A 115 20.60 0.28 -8.67
CA CYS A 115 21.43 1.20 -7.88
C CYS A 115 22.61 1.75 -8.71
N ALA A 116 23.34 0.89 -9.42
CA ALA A 116 24.43 1.31 -10.29
C ALA A 116 23.96 2.26 -11.39
N TRP A 117 22.79 1.97 -11.98
CA TRP A 117 22.14 2.84 -12.96
C TRP A 117 21.78 4.21 -12.36
N LEU A 118 21.18 4.24 -11.16
CA LEU A 118 20.80 5.48 -10.47
C LEU A 118 22.01 6.32 -10.09
N VAL A 119 23.11 5.71 -9.64
CA VAL A 119 24.36 6.42 -9.35
C VAL A 119 24.95 7.03 -10.63
N THR A 120 24.92 6.28 -11.73
CA THR A 120 25.44 6.75 -13.02
C THR A 120 24.58 7.87 -13.62
N ARG A 121 23.27 7.86 -13.36
CA ARG A 121 22.30 8.82 -13.93
C ARG A 121 21.84 9.92 -12.97
N SER A 122 22.27 9.89 -11.72
CA SER A 122 22.00 10.98 -10.80
C SER A 122 22.64 12.24 -11.37
N PRO A 123 21.87 13.31 -11.65
CA PRO A 123 22.47 14.57 -12.03
C PRO A 123 23.43 14.94 -10.90
N ALA A 124 24.71 15.11 -11.23
CA ALA A 124 25.73 15.43 -10.25
C ALA A 124 25.21 16.59 -9.39
N CYS A 125 25.02 16.34 -8.10
CA CYS A 125 24.68 17.38 -7.15
C CYS A 125 25.87 18.33 -7.12
N SER A 126 25.82 19.40 -7.93
CA SER A 126 26.81 20.46 -7.93
C SER A 126 26.60 21.33 -6.69
N THR A 127 26.78 20.76 -5.51
CA THR A 127 26.89 21.51 -4.26
C THR A 127 27.82 20.74 -3.34
N GLY A 128 28.94 21.38 -3.00
CA GLY A 128 30.04 20.83 -2.20
C GLY A 128 29.63 20.29 -0.83
N PRO A 129 30.59 19.74 -0.08
CA PRO A 129 30.31 18.90 1.08
C PRO A 129 29.64 19.71 2.20
N ARG A 130 28.33 19.53 2.41
CA ARG A 130 27.73 19.76 3.72
C ARG A 130 28.13 18.59 4.60
N GLN A 131 29.19 18.77 5.38
CA GLN A 131 29.43 17.91 6.54
C GLN A 131 28.24 18.05 7.50
N VAL A 132 27.41 17.02 7.57
CA VAL A 132 26.45 16.87 8.66
C VAL A 132 27.27 16.49 9.90
N ARG A 133 27.58 17.50 10.73
CA ARG A 133 28.29 17.30 11.98
C ARG A 133 27.31 16.70 12.99
N VAL A 134 27.39 15.40 13.22
CA VAL A 134 26.72 14.74 14.36
C VAL A 134 27.51 15.10 15.62
N THR A 135 26.96 15.97 16.45
CA THR A 135 27.50 16.23 17.79
C THR A 135 27.04 15.12 18.73
N PRO A 136 27.95 14.37 19.39
CA PRO A 136 27.56 13.41 20.40
C PRO A 136 27.02 14.16 21.62
N SER A 137 25.78 13.85 22.01
CA SER A 137 25.16 14.31 23.24
C SER A 137 25.87 13.66 24.43
N THR A 138 26.65 14.44 25.18
CA THR A 138 27.20 14.04 26.48
C THR A 138 26.07 14.02 27.52
N THR A 139 25.61 12.83 27.89
CA THR A 139 24.85 12.63 29.12
C THR A 139 25.86 12.39 30.24
N SER A 140 25.99 13.35 31.16
CA SER A 140 26.72 13.20 32.42
C SER A 140 25.78 12.56 33.45
N PRO A 141 26.24 11.59 34.26
CA PRO A 141 25.39 10.95 35.26
C PRO A 141 25.31 11.81 36.53
N ALA A 142 24.16 11.77 37.17
CA ALA A 142 23.99 11.99 38.61
C ALA A 142 23.28 10.77 39.18
#